data_AF-A0A151PI00-F1
#
_entry.id   AF-A0A151PI00-F1
#
_cell.length_a   1.000
_cell.length_b   1.000
_cell.length_c   1.000
_cell.angle_alpha   90.00
_cell.angle_beta   90.00
_cell.angle_gamma   90.00
#
_symmetry.space_group_name_H-M   'P 1'
#
loop_
_entity.id
_entity.type
_entity.pdbx_description
1 polymer ?
#
loop_
_entity_poly.entity_id
_entity_poly.type
_entity_poly.pdbx_seq_one_letter_code
_entity_poly.pdbx_strand_id
1 'polypeptide(L)'
;MAAPMELSCWGGGWGLPSVHTESLIVMAYARFSGAPLRVSAVDHSWSAPQGDVPVLISEDAVIAQPAKILNYLRKQKYNADYELSAKQGADTLAYIALLEEKLLPAILHTFWVEAENYCSVTKPWYASRIPFPLRLYLPGKMSRKALNRILLMRGEPPLYRLNDVEAQIYRDAKECLNLLSNRLGTSQFFFGNTPTTLDAFVFGFLAPLYKVHFPKVQLQEHLKQLHNLCRFCDDILSGYFRLSVTDG
;
A
#
# COMPACT_ATOMS: atom_id res chain seq x y z
N MET A 1 9.21 3.70 -30.54
CA MET A 1 8.77 4.13 -29.21
C MET A 1 8.26 2.88 -28.52
N ALA A 2 8.83 2.47 -27.38
CA ALA A 2 8.33 1.29 -26.65
C ALA A 2 6.88 1.54 -26.24
N ALA A 3 5.98 0.55 -26.33
CA ALA A 3 4.60 0.75 -25.93
C ALA A 3 4.52 1.14 -24.43
N PRO A 4 3.57 2.01 -24.06
CA PRO A 4 3.41 2.42 -22.68
C PRO A 4 3.00 1.23 -21.81
N MET A 5 3.68 1.05 -20.67
CA MET A 5 3.29 0.04 -19.68
C MET A 5 2.00 0.48 -19.00
N GLU A 6 1.03 -0.43 -18.87
CA GLU A 6 -0.26 -0.16 -18.26
C GLU A 6 -0.38 -0.86 -16.90
N LEU A 7 -0.71 -0.10 -15.86
CA LEU A 7 -0.98 -0.64 -14.52
C LEU A 7 -2.47 -0.65 -14.27
N SER A 8 -3.04 -1.84 -14.12
CA SER A 8 -4.38 -2.04 -13.58
C SER A 8 -4.35 -1.98 -12.06
N CYS A 9 -5.05 -1.02 -11.44
CA CYS A 9 -5.09 -0.86 -9.99
C CYS A 9 -6.47 -0.44 -9.45
N TRP A 10 -6.68 -0.52 -8.14
CA TRP A 10 -7.86 0.09 -7.53
C TRP A 10 -7.82 1.61 -7.72
N GLY A 11 -8.99 2.22 -7.95
CA GLY A 11 -9.10 3.66 -8.15
C GLY A 11 -8.73 4.50 -6.92
N GLY A 12 -8.63 5.81 -7.13
CA GLY A 12 -8.33 6.78 -6.08
C GLY A 12 -9.50 7.08 -5.15
N GLY A 13 -9.16 7.73 -4.03
CA GLY A 13 -10.08 8.16 -2.98
C GLY A 13 -9.35 8.92 -1.88
N TRP A 14 -10.02 9.87 -1.21
CA TRP A 14 -9.47 10.64 -0.09
C TRP A 14 -8.14 11.36 -0.39
N GLY A 15 -7.96 11.85 -1.62
CA GLY A 15 -6.72 12.50 -2.08
C GLY A 15 -5.58 11.53 -2.39
N LEU A 16 -5.82 10.22 -2.36
CA LEU A 16 -4.87 9.20 -2.80
C LEU A 16 -5.14 8.79 -4.25
N PRO A 17 -4.09 8.47 -5.03
CA PRO A 17 -4.27 7.96 -6.39
C PRO A 17 -4.79 6.52 -6.42
N SER A 18 -4.56 5.74 -5.34
CA SER A 18 -5.17 4.44 -5.09
C SER A 18 -5.34 4.25 -3.58
N VAL A 19 -6.40 3.56 -3.15
CA VAL A 19 -6.62 3.24 -1.72
C VAL A 19 -5.92 1.94 -1.31
N HIS A 20 -5.53 1.12 -2.29
CA HIS A 20 -4.86 -0.15 -2.05
C HIS A 20 -3.35 0.02 -1.89
N THR A 21 -2.79 -0.52 -0.79
CA THR A 21 -1.37 -0.43 -0.42
C THR A 21 -0.45 -0.91 -1.53
N GLU A 22 -0.64 -2.14 -2.02
CA GLU A 22 0.24 -2.73 -3.03
C GLU A 22 0.26 -1.92 -4.34
N SER A 23 -0.88 -1.35 -4.72
CA SER A 23 -0.99 -0.50 -5.91
C SER A 23 -0.25 0.81 -5.73
N LEU A 24 -0.37 1.45 -4.56
CA LEU A 24 0.39 2.67 -4.25
C LEU A 24 1.90 2.45 -4.28
N ILE A 25 2.38 1.31 -3.78
CA ILE A 25 3.81 0.97 -3.80
C ILE A 25 4.33 0.96 -5.23
N VAL A 26 3.63 0.25 -6.12
CA VAL A 26 4.02 0.15 -7.54
C VAL A 26 3.96 1.53 -8.21
N MET A 27 2.91 2.30 -7.96
CA MET A 27 2.76 3.65 -8.53
C MET A 27 3.85 4.60 -8.04
N ALA A 28 4.16 4.60 -6.74
CA ALA A 28 5.21 5.43 -6.17
C ALA A 28 6.58 5.04 -6.73
N TYR A 29 6.89 3.74 -6.76
CA TYR A 29 8.13 3.23 -7.33
C TYR A 29 8.31 3.63 -8.80
N ALA A 30 7.25 3.50 -9.61
CA ALA A 30 7.28 3.91 -11.01
C ALA A 30 7.53 5.42 -11.16
N ARG A 31 6.90 6.26 -10.33
CA ARG A 31 7.13 7.71 -10.33
C ARG A 31 8.54 8.08 -9.88
N PHE A 32 9.08 7.42 -8.86
CA PHE A 32 10.43 7.65 -8.34
C PHE A 32 11.51 7.26 -9.35
N SER A 33 11.30 6.16 -10.07
CA SER A 33 12.23 5.69 -11.12
C SER A 33 12.03 6.36 -12.48
N GLY A 34 11.04 7.25 -12.62
CA GLY A 34 10.71 7.90 -13.89
C GLY A 34 10.14 6.95 -14.96
N ALA A 35 9.59 5.81 -14.56
CA ALA A 35 9.01 4.83 -15.48
C ALA A 35 7.73 5.38 -16.14
N PRO A 36 7.58 5.29 -17.47
CA PRO A 36 6.37 5.70 -18.17
C PRO A 36 5.26 4.68 -17.90
N LEU A 37 4.41 4.99 -16.91
CA LEU A 37 3.32 4.14 -16.49
C LEU A 37 1.97 4.81 -16.74
N ARG A 38 1.13 4.18 -17.55
CA ARG A 38 -0.29 4.55 -17.69
C ARG A 38 -1.08 3.81 -16.61
N VAL A 39 -1.80 4.56 -15.78
CA VAL A 39 -2.58 3.98 -14.68
C VAL A 39 -4.02 3.85 -15.14
N SER A 40 -4.53 2.63 -15.12
CA SER A 40 -5.92 2.31 -15.43
C SER A 40 -6.60 1.78 -14.18
N ALA A 41 -7.56 2.56 -13.67
CA ALA A 41 -8.35 2.13 -12.53
C ALA A 41 -9.26 0.96 -12.94
N VAL A 42 -9.37 -0.05 -12.08
CA VAL A 42 -10.38 -1.11 -12.21
C VAL A 42 -11.74 -0.44 -12.29
N ASP A 43 -12.41 -0.66 -13.40
CA ASP A 43 -13.73 -0.13 -13.71
C ASP A 43 -14.81 -1.22 -13.50
N HIS A 44 -16.04 -0.89 -13.86
CA HIS A 44 -17.15 -1.84 -13.86
C HIS A 44 -17.07 -2.88 -15.00
N SER A 45 -16.00 -2.90 -15.79
CA SER A 45 -15.86 -3.87 -16.87
C SER A 45 -15.57 -5.26 -16.31
N TRP A 46 -16.25 -6.26 -16.86
CA TRP A 46 -16.00 -7.67 -16.56
C TRP A 46 -14.61 -8.15 -17.02
N SER A 47 -13.95 -7.39 -17.90
CA SER A 47 -12.64 -7.73 -18.46
C SER A 47 -11.46 -7.37 -17.55
N ALA A 48 -11.67 -6.53 -16.53
CA ALA A 48 -10.60 -6.15 -15.61
C ALA A 48 -10.21 -7.32 -14.67
N PRO A 49 -8.93 -7.46 -14.28
CA PRO A 49 -8.51 -8.44 -13.28
C PRO A 49 -9.13 -8.09 -11.91
N GLN A 50 -10.31 -8.62 -11.61
CA GLN A 50 -11.06 -8.26 -10.41
C GLN A 50 -10.56 -9.05 -9.18
N GLY A 51 -9.84 -8.37 -8.29
CA GLY A 51 -9.53 -8.86 -6.94
C GLY A 51 -8.07 -9.17 -6.63
N ASP A 52 -7.22 -9.39 -7.63
CA ASP A 52 -5.77 -9.60 -7.47
C ASP A 52 -4.96 -8.52 -8.21
N VAL A 53 -5.33 -7.25 -8.02
CA VAL A 53 -4.57 -6.06 -8.45
C VAL A 53 -3.59 -5.61 -7.34
N PRO A 54 -2.43 -5.02 -7.68
CA PRO A 54 -2.03 -4.49 -8.99
C PRO A 54 -1.56 -5.53 -10.01
N VAL A 55 -1.89 -5.30 -11.28
CA VAL A 55 -1.40 -6.07 -12.44
C VAL A 55 -0.76 -5.12 -13.44
N LEU A 56 0.48 -5.40 -13.83
CA LEU A 56 1.17 -4.70 -14.90
C LEU A 56 0.95 -5.45 -16.21
N ILE A 57 0.52 -4.72 -17.24
CA ILE A 57 0.39 -5.19 -18.61
C ILE A 57 1.42 -4.42 -19.44
N SER A 58 2.36 -5.16 -20.03
CA SER A 58 3.37 -4.68 -20.96
C SER A 58 3.28 -5.59 -22.19
N GLU A 59 3.38 -5.07 -23.42
CA GLU A 59 3.22 -5.78 -24.72
C GLU A 59 2.91 -7.31 -24.64
N ASP A 60 3.86 -8.15 -24.21
CA ASP A 60 3.72 -9.62 -24.14
C ASP A 60 3.65 -10.24 -22.71
N ALA A 61 3.63 -9.42 -21.65
CA ALA A 61 3.71 -9.85 -20.27
C ALA A 61 2.60 -9.26 -19.39
N VAL A 62 1.83 -10.15 -18.75
CA VAL A 62 0.91 -9.83 -17.66
C VAL A 62 1.55 -10.26 -16.35
N ILE A 63 1.94 -9.28 -15.53
CA ILE A 63 2.69 -9.51 -14.29
C ILE A 63 1.84 -9.06 -13.11
N ALA A 64 1.43 -10.01 -12.29
CA ALA A 64 0.78 -9.75 -11.00
C ALA A 64 1.81 -9.78 -9.85
N GLN A 65 1.45 -9.16 -8.72
CA GLN A 65 2.22 -9.00 -7.48
C GLN A 65 3.26 -7.86 -7.53
N PRO A 66 3.26 -6.95 -6.53
CA PRO A 66 4.18 -5.80 -6.50
C PRO A 66 5.65 -6.17 -6.63
N ALA A 67 6.13 -7.17 -5.89
CA ALA A 67 7.54 -7.56 -5.93
C ALA A 67 7.99 -7.99 -7.33
N LYS A 68 7.15 -8.72 -8.07
CA LYS A 68 7.43 -9.13 -9.45
C LYS A 68 7.39 -7.95 -10.41
N ILE A 69 6.43 -7.04 -10.22
CA ILE A 69 6.32 -5.81 -11.02
C ILE A 69 7.55 -4.93 -10.83
N LEU A 70 7.97 -4.69 -9.59
CA LEU A 70 9.19 -3.92 -9.29
C LEU A 70 10.44 -4.56 -9.90
N ASN A 71 10.57 -5.88 -9.80
CA ASN A 71 11.69 -6.60 -10.43
C ASN A 71 11.65 -6.51 -11.96
N TYR A 72 10.47 -6.49 -12.57
CA TYR A 72 10.33 -6.25 -13.99
C TYR A 72 10.76 -4.83 -14.38
N LEU A 73 10.31 -3.81 -13.66
CA LEU A 73 10.73 -2.42 -13.89
C LEU A 73 12.25 -2.26 -13.77
N ARG A 74 12.88 -2.88 -12.76
CA ARG A 74 14.34 -2.92 -12.61
C ARG A 74 15.04 -3.52 -13.83
N LYS A 75 14.52 -4.62 -14.39
CA LYS A 75 15.05 -5.24 -15.62
C LYS A 75 14.93 -4.32 -16.84
N GLN A 76 13.89 -3.49 -16.89
CA GLN A 76 13.67 -2.47 -17.91
C GLN A 76 14.49 -1.18 -17.67
N LYS A 77 15.47 -1.21 -16.76
CA LYS A 77 16.35 -0.07 -16.38
C LYS A 77 15.63 1.06 -15.64
N TYR A 78 14.45 0.80 -15.10
CA TYR A 78 13.77 1.71 -14.17
C TYR A 78 14.05 1.25 -12.75
N ASN A 79 15.11 1.78 -12.14
CA ASN A 79 15.48 1.47 -10.77
C ASN A 79 15.58 2.73 -9.92
N ALA A 80 14.81 2.80 -8.83
CA ALA A 80 14.91 3.88 -7.84
C ALA A 80 16.13 3.74 -6.91
N ASP A 81 16.79 2.58 -6.90
CA ASP A 81 17.85 2.25 -5.95
C ASP A 81 19.27 2.44 -6.51
N TYR A 82 19.46 3.18 -7.61
CA TYR A 82 20.78 3.30 -8.28
C TYR A 82 21.86 3.90 -7.38
N GLU A 83 21.50 4.80 -6.47
CA GLU A 83 22.43 5.51 -5.58
C GLU A 83 22.66 4.75 -4.25
N LEU A 84 22.00 3.61 -4.05
CA LEU A 84 22.09 2.88 -2.79
C LEU A 84 23.37 2.04 -2.70
N SER A 85 24.06 2.17 -1.57
CA SER A 85 25.13 1.24 -1.18
C SER A 85 24.57 -0.15 -0.87
N ALA A 86 25.41 -1.19 -0.96
CA ALA A 86 25.02 -2.55 -0.61
C ALA A 86 24.46 -2.68 0.82
N LYS A 87 24.97 -1.88 1.76
CA LYS A 87 24.45 -1.80 3.13
C LYS A 87 23.03 -1.23 3.16
N GLN A 88 22.78 -0.12 2.47
CA GLN A 88 21.44 0.47 2.39
C GLN A 88 20.46 -0.45 1.64
N GLY A 89 20.93 -1.22 0.66
CA GLY A 89 20.13 -2.25 0.00
C GLY A 89 19.69 -3.37 0.97
N ALA A 90 20.60 -3.84 1.84
CA ALA A 90 20.27 -4.79 2.89
C ALA A 90 19.30 -4.18 3.93
N ASP A 91 19.55 -2.93 4.34
CA ASP A 91 18.65 -2.19 5.25
C ASP A 91 17.25 -2.06 4.64
N THR A 92 17.14 -1.79 3.33
CA THR A 92 15.87 -1.69 2.61
C THR A 92 15.06 -2.98 2.74
N LEU A 93 15.69 -4.13 2.50
CA LEU A 93 15.03 -5.44 2.65
C LEU A 93 14.59 -5.71 4.09
N ALA A 94 15.43 -5.34 5.07
CA ALA A 94 15.10 -5.50 6.49
C ALA A 94 13.89 -4.65 6.90
N TYR A 95 13.82 -3.39 6.45
CA TYR A 95 12.67 -2.53 6.72
C TYR A 95 11.40 -2.97 5.98
N ILE A 96 11.51 -3.47 4.76
CA ILE A 96 10.35 -4.04 4.03
C ILE A 96 9.81 -5.24 4.80
N ALA A 97 10.68 -6.15 5.27
CA ALA A 97 10.26 -7.28 6.10
C ALA A 97 9.59 -6.81 7.40
N LEU A 98 10.13 -5.78 8.05
CA LEU A 98 9.54 -5.18 9.25
C LEU A 98 8.13 -4.62 8.97
N LEU A 99 7.93 -3.90 7.87
CA LEU A 99 6.63 -3.39 7.44
C LEU A 99 5.64 -4.53 7.20
N GLU A 100 6.06 -5.56 6.47
CA GLU A 100 5.23 -6.71 6.14
C GLU A 100 4.84 -7.53 7.37
N GLU A 101 5.73 -7.68 8.35
CA GLU A 101 5.49 -8.50 9.54
C GLU A 101 4.72 -7.74 10.64
N LYS A 102 5.10 -6.47 10.89
CA LYS A 102 4.60 -5.69 12.02
C LYS A 102 3.45 -4.76 11.65
N LEU A 103 3.54 -4.07 10.52
CA LEU A 103 2.55 -3.05 10.14
C LEU A 103 1.42 -3.61 9.29
N LEU A 104 1.70 -4.52 8.35
CA LEU A 104 0.69 -5.10 7.46
C LEU A 104 -0.50 -5.73 8.20
N PRO A 105 -0.31 -6.56 9.24
CA PRO A 105 -1.44 -7.18 9.93
C PRO A 105 -2.38 -6.13 10.54
N ALA A 106 -1.83 -5.01 11.03
CA ALA A 106 -2.63 -3.94 11.62
C ALA A 106 -3.43 -3.19 10.55
N ILE A 107 -2.83 -2.88 9.39
CA ILE A 107 -3.57 -2.28 8.26
C ILE A 107 -4.68 -3.22 7.79
N LEU A 108 -4.38 -4.51 7.60
CA LEU A 108 -5.39 -5.50 7.20
C LEU A 108 -6.52 -5.58 8.22
N HIS A 109 -6.19 -5.55 9.52
CA HIS A 109 -7.18 -5.56 10.58
C HIS A 109 -8.08 -4.32 10.51
N THR A 110 -7.49 -3.12 10.47
CA THR A 110 -8.22 -1.85 10.42
C THR A 110 -9.13 -1.72 9.20
N PHE A 111 -8.71 -2.19 8.02
CA PHE A 111 -9.50 -2.09 6.79
C PHE A 111 -10.56 -3.19 6.65
N TRP A 112 -10.23 -4.44 6.99
CA TRP A 112 -11.00 -5.62 6.55
C TRP A 112 -11.62 -6.45 7.67
N VAL A 113 -11.16 -6.29 8.92
CA VAL A 113 -11.60 -7.09 10.07
C VAL A 113 -12.40 -6.24 11.06
N GLU A 114 -11.95 -5.02 11.33
CA GLU A 114 -12.65 -4.08 12.20
C GLU A 114 -14.05 -3.76 11.64
N ALA A 115 -15.09 -4.19 12.36
CA ALA A 115 -16.45 -4.28 11.85
C ALA A 115 -17.02 -2.90 11.46
N GLU A 116 -16.78 -1.89 12.29
CA GLU A 116 -17.27 -0.52 12.03
C GLU A 116 -16.61 0.06 10.78
N ASN A 117 -15.28 -0.04 10.67
CA ASN A 117 -14.52 0.47 9.52
C ASN A 117 -14.89 -0.28 8.24
N TYR A 118 -14.99 -1.61 8.32
CA TYR A 118 -15.32 -2.45 7.17
C TYR A 118 -16.71 -2.16 6.62
N CYS A 119 -17.73 -2.10 7.49
CA CYS A 119 -19.11 -1.91 7.06
C CYS A 119 -19.41 -0.49 6.56
N SER A 120 -18.80 0.53 7.18
CA SER A 120 -19.09 1.93 6.85
C SER A 120 -18.24 2.49 5.72
N VAL A 121 -16.97 2.08 5.60
CA VAL A 121 -16.00 2.70 4.68
C VAL A 121 -15.51 1.70 3.64
N THR A 122 -14.85 0.62 4.07
CA THR A 122 -14.11 -0.26 3.16
C THR A 122 -15.06 -0.99 2.21
N LYS A 123 -16.03 -1.75 2.72
CA LYS A 123 -16.92 -2.56 1.89
C LYS A 123 -17.72 -1.70 0.91
N PRO A 124 -18.38 -0.59 1.31
CA PRO A 124 -19.10 0.26 0.36
C PRO A 124 -18.20 0.84 -0.73
N TRP A 125 -16.99 1.28 -0.38
CA TRP A 125 -16.06 1.90 -1.32
C TRP A 125 -15.52 0.91 -2.37
N TYR A 126 -15.16 -0.31 -1.96
CA TYR A 126 -14.73 -1.34 -2.90
C TYR A 126 -15.92 -1.86 -3.73
N ALA A 127 -17.07 -2.11 -3.10
CA ALA A 127 -18.27 -2.60 -3.79
C ALA A 127 -18.80 -1.62 -4.86
N SER A 128 -18.61 -0.30 -4.67
CA SER A 128 -19.03 0.69 -5.66
C SER A 128 -18.17 0.72 -6.93
N ARG A 129 -17.03 0.01 -6.96
CA ARG A 129 -16.13 -0.08 -8.12
C ARG A 129 -16.14 -1.45 -8.79
N ILE A 130 -16.98 -2.35 -8.30
CA ILE A 130 -17.08 -3.73 -8.81
C ILE A 130 -18.46 -3.88 -9.47
N PRO A 131 -18.55 -4.52 -10.65
CA PRO A 131 -19.85 -4.75 -11.28
C PRO A 131 -20.73 -5.67 -10.45
N PHE A 132 -22.04 -5.50 -10.58
CA PHE A 132 -23.00 -6.51 -10.12
C PHE A 132 -22.86 -7.76 -11.01
N PRO A 133 -22.88 -8.99 -10.43
CA PRO A 133 -23.15 -9.33 -9.03
C PRO A 133 -21.89 -9.47 -8.16
N LEU A 134 -20.69 -9.37 -8.73
CA LEU A 134 -19.42 -9.63 -8.04
C LEU A 134 -19.19 -8.74 -6.81
N ARG A 135 -19.74 -7.52 -6.81
CA ARG A 135 -19.72 -6.61 -5.65
C ARG A 135 -20.31 -7.20 -4.36
N LEU A 136 -21.20 -8.20 -4.45
CA LEU A 136 -21.81 -8.86 -3.29
C LEU A 136 -20.89 -9.91 -2.66
N TYR A 137 -19.97 -10.46 -3.45
CA TYR A 137 -19.10 -11.57 -3.04
C TYR A 137 -17.66 -11.13 -2.79
N LEU A 138 -17.10 -10.30 -3.68
CA LEU A 138 -15.67 -10.00 -3.72
C LEU A 138 -15.15 -9.29 -2.45
N PRO A 139 -15.83 -8.27 -1.89
CA PRO A 139 -15.39 -7.67 -0.62
C PRO A 139 -15.36 -8.69 0.54
N GLY A 140 -16.32 -9.62 0.58
CA GLY A 140 -16.33 -10.69 1.56
C GLY A 140 -15.18 -11.69 1.39
N LYS A 141 -14.83 -12.03 0.13
CA LYS A 141 -13.65 -12.84 -0.19
C LYS A 141 -12.36 -12.15 0.25
N MET A 142 -12.23 -10.84 -0.01
CA MET A 142 -11.07 -10.04 0.39
C MET A 142 -10.93 -9.94 1.91
N SER A 143 -12.04 -9.72 2.62
CA SER A 143 -12.05 -9.70 4.10
C SER A 143 -11.59 -11.03 4.69
N ARG A 144 -12.09 -12.16 4.16
CA ARG A 144 -11.64 -13.51 4.57
C ARG A 144 -10.15 -13.74 4.27
N LYS A 145 -9.66 -13.30 3.10
CA LYS A 145 -8.23 -13.39 2.74
C LYS A 145 -7.36 -12.59 3.72
N ALA A 146 -7.79 -11.40 4.12
CA ALA A 146 -7.11 -10.56 5.10
C ALA A 146 -7.08 -11.21 6.49
N LEU A 147 -8.22 -11.70 6.98
CA LEU A 147 -8.32 -12.42 8.26
C LEU A 147 -7.40 -13.65 8.28
N ASN A 148 -7.46 -14.49 7.24
CA ASN A 148 -6.62 -15.69 7.15
C ASN A 148 -5.13 -15.32 7.14
N ARG A 149 -4.74 -14.25 6.46
CA ARG A 149 -3.35 -13.77 6.46
C ARG A 149 -2.91 -13.34 7.87
N ILE A 150 -3.73 -12.60 8.60
CA ILE A 150 -3.45 -12.22 9.98
C ILE A 150 -3.29 -13.47 10.87
N LEU A 151 -4.20 -14.42 10.75
CA LEU A 151 -4.16 -15.68 11.52
C LEU A 151 -2.93 -16.53 11.18
N LEU A 152 -2.47 -16.57 9.92
CA LEU A 152 -1.25 -17.30 9.56
C LEU A 152 0.02 -16.60 10.08
N MET A 153 0.01 -15.27 10.21
CA MET A 153 1.15 -14.51 10.68
C MET A 153 1.26 -14.45 12.20
N ARG A 154 0.12 -14.51 12.91
CA ARG A 154 0.03 -14.26 14.36
C ARG A 154 -0.64 -15.38 15.14
N GLY A 155 -1.33 -16.29 14.47
CA GLY A 155 -2.03 -17.40 15.09
C GLY A 155 -1.06 -18.50 15.47
N GLU A 156 -0.65 -18.51 16.73
CA GLU A 156 -0.18 -19.72 17.39
C GLU A 156 -1.40 -20.52 17.90
N PRO A 157 -1.55 -21.81 17.55
CA PRO A 157 -2.55 -22.67 18.18
C PRO A 157 -2.19 -22.96 19.66
N PRO A 158 -3.14 -23.09 20.62
CA PRO A 158 -4.60 -22.94 20.49
C PRO A 158 -5.27 -21.93 21.48
N LEU A 159 -4.56 -20.95 22.07
CA LEU A 159 -5.08 -20.21 23.25
C LEU A 159 -5.23 -18.69 23.14
N TYR A 160 -4.90 -18.04 22.02
CA TYR A 160 -5.05 -16.58 21.96
C TYR A 160 -6.51 -16.16 21.72
N ARG A 161 -7.06 -15.32 22.60
CA ARG A 161 -8.34 -14.64 22.36
C ARG A 161 -8.13 -13.61 21.24
N LEU A 162 -9.14 -13.40 20.39
CA LEU A 162 -9.07 -12.43 19.28
C LEU A 162 -8.61 -11.03 19.75
N ASN A 163 -9.07 -10.59 20.92
CA ASN A 163 -8.70 -9.30 21.51
C ASN A 163 -7.20 -9.23 21.88
N ASP A 164 -6.59 -10.35 22.31
CA ASP A 164 -5.17 -10.38 22.68
C ASP A 164 -4.29 -10.27 21.42
N VAL A 165 -4.71 -10.96 20.34
CA VAL A 165 -4.06 -10.88 19.02
C VAL A 165 -4.18 -9.46 18.45
N GLU A 166 -5.36 -8.86 18.54
CA GLU A 166 -5.62 -7.48 18.13
C GLU A 166 -4.70 -6.50 18.89
N ALA A 167 -4.67 -6.60 20.22
CA ALA A 167 -3.81 -5.75 21.05
C ALA A 167 -2.33 -5.92 20.72
N GLN A 168 -1.87 -7.15 20.45
CA GLN A 168 -0.49 -7.41 20.02
C GLN A 168 -0.19 -6.78 18.66
N ILE A 169 -1.07 -6.96 17.67
CA ILE A 169 -0.91 -6.40 16.31
C ILE A 169 -0.81 -4.87 16.37
N TYR A 170 -1.67 -4.20 17.13
CA TYR A 170 -1.60 -2.74 17.25
C TYR A 170 -0.37 -2.27 18.03
N ARG A 171 0.08 -3.00 19.06
CA ARG A 171 1.33 -2.68 19.77
C ARG A 171 2.53 -2.77 18.83
N ASP A 172 2.66 -3.88 18.12
CA ASP A 172 3.73 -4.13 17.15
C ASP A 172 3.74 -3.07 16.03
N ALA A 173 2.56 -2.69 15.53
CA ALA A 173 2.44 -1.66 14.51
C ALA A 173 2.87 -0.28 15.03
N LYS A 174 2.47 0.10 16.26
CA LYS A 174 2.90 1.37 16.87
C LYS A 174 4.41 1.41 17.08
N GLU A 175 5.01 0.31 17.52
CA GLU A 175 6.46 0.20 17.64
C GLU A 175 7.15 0.37 16.28
N CYS A 176 6.64 -0.31 15.24
CA CYS A 176 7.14 -0.16 13.87
C CYS A 176 7.06 1.29 13.38
N LEU A 177 5.93 1.97 13.61
CA LEU A 177 5.78 3.39 13.26
C LEU A 177 6.79 4.29 13.99
N ASN A 178 7.05 4.04 15.27
CA ASN A 178 8.05 4.78 16.03
C ASN A 178 9.47 4.53 15.48
N LEU A 179 9.81 3.30 15.13
CA LEU A 179 11.09 2.97 14.51
C LEU A 179 11.27 3.66 13.15
N LEU A 180 10.23 3.66 12.31
CA LEU A 180 10.25 4.37 11.02
C LEU A 180 10.39 5.88 11.22
N SER A 181 9.67 6.45 12.18
CA SER A 181 9.79 7.87 12.54
C SER A 181 11.22 8.22 12.99
N ASN A 182 11.80 7.41 13.88
CA ASN A 182 13.19 7.60 14.33
C ASN A 182 14.19 7.47 13.19
N ARG A 183 13.95 6.53 12.26
CA ARG A 183 14.82 6.31 11.10
C ARG A 183 14.75 7.48 10.10
N LEU A 184 13.55 8.00 9.83
CA LEU A 184 13.36 9.14 8.94
C LEU A 184 13.95 10.42 9.57
N GLY A 185 13.76 10.60 10.88
CA GLY A 185 14.23 11.77 11.60
C GLY A 185 13.73 13.07 10.97
N THR A 186 14.66 13.93 10.57
CA THR A 186 14.38 15.21 9.90
C THR A 186 14.51 15.15 8.38
N SER A 187 15.02 14.04 7.83
CA SER A 187 15.27 13.84 6.40
C SER A 187 13.98 13.88 5.57
N GLN A 188 14.13 14.15 4.27
CA GLN A 188 13.02 14.10 3.32
C GLN A 188 12.67 12.65 2.95
N PHE A 189 13.69 11.81 2.71
CA PHE A 189 13.56 10.38 2.41
C PHE A 189 14.43 9.54 3.35
N PHE A 190 14.20 8.24 3.39
CA PHE A 190 14.85 7.32 4.34
C PHE A 190 16.36 7.15 4.12
N PHE A 191 16.86 7.40 2.91
CA PHE A 191 18.29 7.29 2.58
C PHE A 191 18.90 8.60 2.04
N GLY A 192 18.22 9.73 2.21
CA GLY A 192 18.76 11.05 1.85
C GLY A 192 17.74 11.93 1.13
N ASN A 193 18.13 12.45 -0.03
CA ASN A 193 17.37 13.44 -0.79
C ASN A 193 16.68 12.86 -2.04
N THR A 194 17.02 11.63 -2.42
CA THR A 194 16.40 10.92 -3.55
C THR A 194 15.46 9.84 -3.03
N PRO A 195 14.26 9.68 -3.63
CA PRO A 195 13.32 8.65 -3.21
C PRO A 195 13.79 7.26 -3.66
N THR A 196 13.60 6.26 -2.81
CA THR A 196 14.08 4.90 -3.02
C THR A 196 12.94 3.89 -2.96
N THR A 197 13.24 2.60 -3.17
CA THR A 197 12.24 1.54 -2.96
C THR A 197 11.67 1.57 -1.54
N LEU A 198 12.50 1.82 -0.52
CA LEU A 198 12.02 1.87 0.86
C LEU A 198 10.95 2.95 1.03
N ASP A 199 11.18 4.14 0.46
CA ASP A 199 10.21 5.24 0.52
C ASP A 199 8.88 4.86 -0.16
N ALA A 200 8.93 4.12 -1.27
CA ALA A 200 7.72 3.67 -1.98
C ALA A 200 6.91 2.67 -1.13
N PHE A 201 7.59 1.75 -0.43
CA PHE A 201 6.95 0.82 0.49
C PHE A 201 6.37 1.56 1.69
N VAL A 202 7.16 2.38 2.40
CA VAL A 202 6.67 3.13 3.56
C VAL A 202 5.47 3.99 3.17
N PHE A 203 5.55 4.73 2.06
CA PHE A 203 4.43 5.52 1.55
C PHE A 203 3.19 4.67 1.26
N GLY A 204 3.32 3.54 0.56
CA GLY A 204 2.17 2.71 0.21
C GLY A 204 1.46 2.11 1.42
N PHE A 205 2.17 1.84 2.51
CA PHE A 205 1.59 1.39 3.76
C PHE A 205 0.97 2.53 4.57
N LEU A 206 1.67 3.66 4.71
CA LEU A 206 1.23 4.77 5.55
C LEU A 206 0.11 5.60 4.92
N ALA A 207 0.14 5.83 3.61
CA ALA A 207 -0.78 6.76 2.97
C ALA A 207 -2.26 6.34 3.05
N PRO A 208 -2.65 5.07 2.80
CA PRO A 208 -4.02 4.60 3.04
C PRO A 208 -4.44 4.75 4.49
N LEU A 209 -3.56 4.37 5.41
CA LEU A 209 -3.80 4.46 6.84
C LEU A 209 -3.89 5.92 7.31
N TYR A 210 -3.22 6.86 6.66
CA TYR A 210 -3.23 8.27 7.03
C TYR A 210 -4.45 9.03 6.48
N LYS A 211 -4.82 8.80 5.21
CA LYS A 211 -5.81 9.62 4.48
C LYS A 211 -7.25 9.10 4.53
N VAL A 212 -7.47 7.79 4.69
CA VAL A 212 -8.83 7.23 4.73
C VAL A 212 -9.51 7.65 6.03
N HIS A 213 -10.77 8.05 5.97
CA HIS A 213 -11.51 8.51 7.16
C HIS A 213 -12.22 7.32 7.81
N PHE A 214 -11.59 6.69 8.80
CA PHE A 214 -12.19 5.59 9.54
C PHE A 214 -12.99 6.07 10.76
N PRO A 215 -14.12 5.43 11.12
CA PRO A 215 -14.78 5.64 12.40
C PRO A 215 -13.89 5.28 13.61
N LYS A 216 -13.23 4.12 13.56
CA LYS A 216 -12.25 3.72 14.58
C LYS A 216 -10.84 4.06 14.14
N VAL A 217 -10.22 4.97 14.88
CA VAL A 217 -9.00 5.69 14.50
C VAL A 217 -7.77 5.32 15.32
N GLN A 218 -7.80 4.25 16.13
CA GLN A 218 -6.76 3.94 17.13
C GLN A 218 -5.31 3.96 16.58
N LEU A 219 -5.09 3.38 15.39
CA LEU A 219 -3.77 3.37 14.74
C LEU A 219 -3.49 4.69 14.00
N GLN A 220 -4.53 5.33 13.45
CA GLN A 220 -4.41 6.61 12.75
C GLN A 220 -4.03 7.75 13.69
N GLU A 221 -4.56 7.75 14.92
CA GLU A 221 -4.24 8.72 15.95
C GLU A 221 -2.75 8.68 16.31
N HIS A 222 -2.20 7.46 16.49
CA HIS A 222 -0.78 7.27 16.74
C HIS A 222 0.07 7.76 15.56
N LEU A 223 -0.32 7.43 14.32
CA LEU A 223 0.37 7.90 13.12
C LEU A 223 0.35 9.43 13.01
N LYS A 224 -0.78 10.08 13.35
CA LYS A 224 -0.93 11.55 13.31
C LYS A 224 -0.07 12.28 14.34
N GLN A 225 0.31 11.62 15.43
CA GLN A 225 1.27 12.15 16.40
C GLN A 225 2.71 12.16 15.85
N LEU A 226 3.00 11.33 14.85
CA LEU A 226 4.31 11.26 14.18
C LEU A 226 4.32 12.22 12.98
N HIS A 227 4.53 13.50 13.26
CA HIS A 227 4.43 14.58 12.27
C HIS A 227 5.39 14.44 11.09
N ASN A 228 6.57 13.88 11.30
CA ASN A 228 7.55 13.63 10.24
C ASN A 228 7.06 12.61 9.21
N LEU A 229 6.40 11.53 9.66
CA LEU A 229 5.79 10.53 8.77
C LEU A 229 4.58 11.09 8.02
N CYS A 230 3.78 11.94 8.67
CA CYS A 230 2.67 12.64 8.01
C CYS A 230 3.19 13.57 6.91
N ARG A 231 4.18 14.41 7.24
CA ARG A 231 4.87 15.29 6.30
C ARG A 231 5.45 14.51 5.12
N PHE A 232 6.12 13.39 5.39
CA PHE A 232 6.63 12.50 4.34
C PHE A 232 5.55 12.04 3.36
N CYS A 233 4.38 11.65 3.85
CA CYS A 233 3.27 11.25 2.98
C CYS A 233 2.73 12.43 2.15
N ASP A 234 2.60 13.61 2.76
CA ASP A 234 2.11 14.82 2.07
C ASP A 234 3.10 15.34 1.02
N ASP A 235 4.39 15.31 1.32
CA ASP A 235 5.47 15.69 0.40
C ASP A 235 5.49 14.77 -0.83
N ILE A 236 5.30 13.46 -0.65
CA ILE A 236 5.24 12.51 -1.77
C ILE A 236 3.98 12.75 -2.61
N LEU A 237 2.82 12.94 -1.98
CA LEU A 237 1.57 13.22 -2.70
C LEU A 237 1.67 14.51 -3.52
N SER A 238 2.18 15.57 -2.92
CA SER A 238 2.31 16.89 -3.55
C SER A 238 3.47 16.99 -4.56
N GLY A 239 4.50 16.17 -4.41
CA GLY A 239 5.66 16.13 -5.30
C GLY A 239 5.47 15.24 -6.52
N TYR A 240 4.94 14.03 -6.33
CA TYR A 240 4.91 12.98 -7.38
C TYR A 240 3.53 12.65 -7.91
N PHE A 241 2.48 12.99 -7.17
CA PHE A 241 1.10 12.64 -7.49
C PHE A 241 0.18 13.85 -7.64
N ARG A 242 0.74 15.03 -7.97
CA ARG A 242 -0.09 16.19 -8.33
C ARG A 242 -1.13 15.72 -9.34
N LEU A 243 -2.38 15.68 -8.88
CA LEU A 243 -3.52 15.37 -9.71
C LEU A 243 -3.44 16.34 -10.89
N SER A 244 -3.18 15.82 -12.08
CA SER A 244 -3.56 16.54 -13.28
C SER A 244 -5.06 16.75 -13.13
N VAL A 245 -5.46 17.97 -12.81
CA VAL A 245 -6.84 18.45 -12.87
C VAL A 245 -7.22 18.47 -14.34
N THR A 246 -7.41 17.29 -14.90
CA THR A 246 -7.92 17.03 -16.24
C THR A 246 -8.51 15.64 -16.17
N ASP A 247 -9.80 15.59 -15.84
CA ASP A 247 -10.80 14.93 -16.68
C ASP A 247 -12.16 15.43 -16.17
N GLY A 248 -12.74 16.35 -16.95
CA GLY A 248 -14.10 16.84 -16.78
C GLY A 248 -15.12 15.91 -17.43
#